data_AF-A0A9X2QE90-F1
#
_entry.id   AF-A0A9X2QE90-F1
#
_cell.length_a   1.000
_cell.length_b   1.000
_cell.length_c   1.000
_cell.angle_alpha   90.00
_cell.angle_beta   90.00
_cell.angle_gamma   90.00
#
_symmetry.space_group_name_H-M   'P 1'
#
loop_
_entity.id
_entity.type
_entity.pdbx_description
1 polymer ?
#
loop_
_entity_poly.entity_id
_entity_poly.type
_entity_poly.pdbx_seq_one_letter_code
_entity_poly.pdbx_strand_id
1 'polypeptide(L)'
;MSLPNVTSLAKRLGFAAALILLGALAFALVPITWSTFAGALFKVSICVALWIGFDEVFLDEFNTAEELKGSPLAISITLLALSILLAPAIASAQKTCPSPDGTRTELPQTELHEVAAEHVGVTETPPGSNKGREVEMYMETVGLGQGGYPWCAGFVHYVMLEAGVDPPVRSAGATDYITEESISAKKVIRGEAEVPTNSLAVYRRGNSWKGHIGIVREWDGHCGRTVSGNTSSGSGSQREGDGVYEKARCVNYGNYFRIVEFTPTE
;
A
#
# COMPACT_ATOMS: atom_id res chain seq x y z
N MET A 1 -12.18 -53.48 23.74
CA MET A 1 -11.71 -52.51 22.72
C MET A 1 -12.14 -53.04 21.37
N SER A 2 -13.21 -52.49 20.79
CA SER A 2 -13.70 -52.89 19.47
C SER A 2 -12.87 -52.15 18.41
N LEU A 3 -12.30 -52.87 17.44
CA LEU A 3 -11.55 -52.26 16.35
C LEU A 3 -12.53 -51.51 15.42
N PRO A 4 -12.19 -50.29 14.97
CA PRO A 4 -13.04 -49.55 14.05
C PRO A 4 -13.18 -50.32 12.73
N ASN A 5 -14.40 -50.32 12.20
CA ASN A 5 -14.78 -51.04 10.98
C ASN A 5 -13.95 -50.52 9.79
N VAL A 6 -13.14 -51.39 9.19
CA VAL A 6 -12.16 -51.06 8.13
C VAL A 6 -12.80 -50.34 6.93
N THR A 7 -14.10 -50.55 6.71
CA THR A 7 -14.90 -49.88 5.68
C THR A 7 -15.12 -48.38 5.95
N SER A 8 -15.14 -47.91 7.20
CA SER A 8 -15.28 -46.49 7.51
C SER A 8 -13.94 -45.76 7.36
N LEU A 9 -12.82 -46.42 7.71
CA LEU A 9 -11.49 -45.85 7.58
C LEU A 9 -11.10 -45.63 6.11
N ALA A 10 -11.40 -46.58 5.22
CA ALA A 10 -11.15 -46.45 3.79
C ALA A 10 -11.98 -45.32 3.15
N LYS A 11 -13.25 -45.16 3.55
CA LYS A 11 -14.09 -44.03 3.11
C LYS A 11 -13.56 -42.69 3.59
N ARG A 12 -13.13 -42.61 4.86
CA ARG A 12 -12.55 -41.39 5.47
C ARG A 12 -11.23 -40.98 4.82
N LEU A 13 -10.36 -41.94 4.51
CA LEU A 13 -9.10 -41.71 3.79
C LEU A 13 -9.34 -41.30 2.32
N GLY A 14 -10.30 -41.93 1.65
CA GLY A 14 -10.68 -41.58 0.27
C GLY A 14 -11.24 -40.16 0.16
N PHE A 15 -12.10 -39.76 1.10
CA PHE A 15 -12.66 -38.41 1.13
C PHE A 15 -11.59 -37.35 1.43
N ALA A 16 -10.71 -37.59 2.42
CA ALA A 16 -9.61 -36.69 2.73
C ALA A 16 -8.64 -36.49 1.55
N ALA A 17 -8.31 -37.57 0.84
CA ALA A 17 -7.48 -37.50 -0.36
C ALA A 17 -8.15 -36.71 -1.49
N ALA A 18 -9.45 -36.90 -1.72
CA ALA A 18 -10.22 -36.14 -2.71
C ALA A 18 -10.30 -34.64 -2.37
N LEU A 19 -10.45 -34.31 -1.08
CA LEU A 19 -10.49 -32.94 -0.57
C LEU A 19 -9.17 -32.20 -0.78
N ILE A 20 -8.05 -32.88 -0.51
CA ILE A 20 -6.71 -32.33 -0.71
C ILE A 20 -6.45 -32.10 -2.20
N LEU A 21 -6.86 -33.04 -3.06
CA LEU A 21 -6.74 -32.91 -4.51
C LEU A 21 -7.62 -31.78 -5.07
N LEU A 22 -8.88 -31.65 -4.63
CA LEU A 22 -9.77 -30.56 -5.05
C LEU A 22 -9.30 -29.20 -4.56
N GLY A 23 -8.80 -29.11 -3.32
CA GLY A 23 -8.21 -27.88 -2.78
C GLY A 23 -6.96 -27.46 -3.54
N ALA A 24 -6.09 -28.41 -3.87
CA ALA A 24 -4.90 -28.15 -4.68
C ALA A 24 -5.25 -27.74 -6.12
N LEU A 25 -6.26 -28.38 -6.75
CA LEU A 25 -6.72 -28.03 -8.09
C LEU A 25 -7.37 -26.64 -8.13
N ALA A 26 -8.17 -26.30 -7.12
CA ALA A 26 -8.81 -24.99 -6.99
C ALA A 26 -7.80 -23.85 -6.77
N PHE A 27 -6.64 -24.13 -6.17
CA PHE A 27 -5.56 -23.17 -6.03
C PHE A 27 -4.66 -23.08 -7.28
N ALA A 28 -4.53 -24.16 -8.06
CA ALA A 28 -3.63 -24.22 -9.21
C ALA A 28 -4.26 -23.81 -10.55
N LEU A 29 -5.59 -23.92 -10.71
CA LEU A 29 -6.27 -23.75 -12.01
C LEU A 29 -7.16 -22.50 -12.13
N VAL A 30 -7.17 -21.59 -11.14
CA VAL A 30 -7.96 -20.35 -11.25
C VAL A 30 -7.07 -19.24 -11.82
N PRO A 31 -7.14 -18.93 -13.13
CA PRO A 31 -6.44 -17.78 -13.69
C PRO A 31 -6.94 -16.50 -13.00
N ILE A 32 -5.96 -15.64 -12.71
CA ILE A 32 -6.08 -14.38 -11.97
C ILE A 32 -6.91 -13.38 -12.81
N THR A 33 -8.22 -13.51 -12.82
CA THR A 33 -9.13 -12.49 -13.41
C THR A 33 -10.38 -12.24 -12.58
N TRP A 34 -10.58 -12.93 -11.46
CA TRP A 34 -11.65 -12.60 -10.53
C TRP A 34 -11.30 -11.32 -9.76
N SER A 35 -12.27 -10.41 -9.61
CA SER A 35 -12.13 -9.30 -8.67
C SER A 35 -11.77 -9.87 -7.29
N THR A 36 -10.93 -9.15 -6.53
CA THR A 36 -10.52 -9.56 -5.17
C THR A 36 -11.72 -9.95 -4.29
N PHE A 37 -12.87 -9.31 -4.54
CA PHE A 37 -14.16 -9.63 -3.94
C PHE A 37 -14.71 -11.00 -4.33
N ALA A 38 -14.74 -11.35 -5.62
CA ALA A 38 -15.22 -12.65 -6.08
C ALA A 38 -14.29 -13.79 -5.65
N GLY A 39 -12.98 -13.56 -5.63
CA GLY A 39 -12.01 -14.52 -5.08
C GLY A 39 -12.21 -14.76 -3.57
N ALA A 40 -12.57 -13.73 -2.81
CA ALA A 40 -12.89 -13.86 -1.39
C ALA A 40 -14.18 -14.67 -1.17
N LEU A 41 -15.25 -14.38 -1.91
CA LEU A 41 -16.51 -15.13 -1.81
C LEU A 41 -16.32 -16.60 -2.16
N PHE A 42 -15.58 -16.90 -3.23
CA PHE A 42 -15.32 -18.29 -3.63
C PHE A 42 -14.54 -19.07 -2.58
N LYS A 43 -13.54 -18.46 -1.94
CA LYS A 43 -12.80 -19.07 -0.83
C LYS A 43 -13.71 -19.35 0.37
N VAL A 44 -14.60 -18.42 0.72
CA VAL A 44 -15.59 -18.63 1.79
C VAL A 44 -16.53 -19.78 1.44
N SER A 45 -17.01 -19.85 0.20
CA SER A 45 -17.88 -20.95 -0.26
C SER A 45 -17.19 -22.32 -0.17
N ILE A 46 -15.90 -22.39 -0.53
CA ILE A 46 -15.10 -23.62 -0.36
C ILE A 46 -15.00 -23.97 1.12
N CYS A 47 -14.62 -23.03 2.00
CA CYS A 47 -14.51 -23.30 3.43
C CYS A 47 -15.83 -23.80 4.05
N VAL A 48 -16.97 -23.23 3.65
CA VAL A 48 -18.30 -23.68 4.09
C VAL A 48 -18.60 -25.09 3.58
N ALA A 49 -18.32 -25.38 2.31
CA ALA A 49 -18.54 -26.72 1.74
C ALA A 49 -17.65 -27.79 2.40
N LEU A 50 -16.38 -27.45 2.68
CA LEU A 50 -15.46 -28.35 3.39
C LEU A 50 -15.89 -28.56 4.84
N TRP A 51 -16.41 -27.53 5.50
CA TRP A 51 -16.96 -27.63 6.85
C TRP A 51 -18.20 -28.54 6.90
N ILE A 52 -19.16 -28.34 5.99
CA ILE A 52 -20.36 -29.20 5.88
C ILE A 52 -19.96 -30.65 5.58
N GLY A 53 -19.04 -30.87 4.64
CA GLY A 53 -18.54 -32.21 4.33
C GLY A 53 -17.74 -32.85 5.49
N PHE A 54 -17.05 -32.07 6.30
CA PHE A 54 -16.38 -32.56 7.51
C PHE A 54 -17.39 -32.95 8.59
N ASP A 55 -18.42 -32.12 8.80
CA ASP A 55 -19.53 -32.37 9.73
C ASP A 55 -20.24 -33.69 9.38
N GLU A 56 -20.63 -33.87 8.10
CA GLU A 56 -21.31 -35.09 7.65
C GLU A 56 -20.45 -36.36 7.67
N VAL A 57 -19.11 -36.25 7.59
CA VAL A 57 -18.22 -37.43 7.49
C VAL A 57 -17.58 -37.82 8.83
N PHE A 58 -17.39 -36.84 9.72
CA PHE A 58 -16.66 -37.03 10.98
C PHE A 58 -17.51 -36.82 12.23
N LEU A 59 -18.61 -36.07 12.15
CA LEU A 59 -19.44 -35.69 13.29
C LEU A 59 -20.83 -36.34 13.24
N ASP A 60 -20.90 -37.64 12.87
CA ASP A 60 -22.14 -38.45 12.88
C ASP A 60 -22.93 -38.38 14.22
N GLU A 61 -22.29 -37.97 15.33
CA GLU A 61 -22.89 -37.84 16.67
C GLU A 61 -23.30 -36.40 17.06
N PHE A 62 -22.96 -35.37 16.27
CA PHE A 62 -23.26 -33.96 16.61
C PHE A 62 -23.84 -33.21 15.41
N ASN A 63 -25.14 -32.90 15.45
CA ASN A 63 -25.82 -32.09 14.44
C ASN A 63 -25.57 -30.58 14.71
N THR A 64 -24.40 -30.09 14.30
CA THR A 64 -23.92 -28.74 14.57
C THR A 64 -24.88 -27.64 14.03
N ALA A 65 -25.59 -27.92 12.94
CA ALA A 65 -26.58 -27.01 12.34
C ALA A 65 -27.82 -26.77 13.24
N GLU A 66 -28.14 -27.72 14.11
CA GLU A 66 -29.28 -27.65 15.03
C GLU A 66 -28.89 -26.93 16.34
N GLU A 67 -27.66 -27.13 16.84
CA GLU A 67 -27.10 -26.38 17.98
C GLU A 67 -26.87 -24.89 17.69
N LEU A 68 -26.50 -24.54 16.44
CA LEU A 68 -26.35 -23.16 15.99
C LEU A 68 -27.66 -22.35 16.05
N LYS A 69 -28.83 -23.01 16.03
CA LYS A 69 -30.14 -22.34 16.20
C LYS A 69 -30.50 -22.07 17.67
N GLY A 70 -29.85 -22.75 18.62
CA GLY A 70 -30.28 -22.79 20.02
C GLY A 70 -29.43 -22.02 21.03
N SER A 71 -28.20 -21.61 20.68
CA SER A 71 -27.32 -20.95 21.64
C SER A 71 -26.55 -19.74 21.06
N PRO A 72 -26.70 -18.53 21.63
CA PRO A 72 -25.90 -17.35 21.25
C PRO A 72 -24.39 -17.56 21.45
N LEU A 73 -24.03 -18.47 22.37
CA LEU A 73 -22.64 -18.83 22.67
C LEU A 73 -21.99 -19.57 21.49
N ALA A 74 -22.66 -20.57 20.91
CA ALA A 74 -22.13 -21.31 19.77
C ALA A 74 -21.90 -20.40 18.56
N ILE A 75 -22.88 -19.53 18.25
CA ILE A 75 -22.76 -18.52 17.20
C ILE A 75 -21.53 -17.62 17.44
N SER A 76 -21.34 -17.15 18.67
CA SER A 76 -20.22 -16.27 19.02
C SER A 76 -18.87 -16.96 18.88
N ILE A 77 -18.76 -18.23 19.28
CA ILE A 77 -17.53 -19.03 19.14
C ILE A 77 -17.23 -19.30 17.66
N THR A 78 -18.23 -19.63 16.84
CA THR A 78 -18.06 -19.86 15.40
C THR A 78 -17.65 -18.58 14.67
N LEU A 79 -18.24 -17.43 15.00
CA LEU A 79 -17.85 -16.13 14.44
C LEU A 79 -16.42 -15.74 14.86
N LEU A 80 -16.03 -16.03 16.10
CA LEU A 80 -14.67 -15.80 16.59
C LEU A 80 -13.67 -16.68 15.83
N ALA A 81 -13.94 -17.98 15.69
CA ALA A 81 -13.08 -18.89 14.94
C ALA A 81 -12.93 -18.47 13.47
N LEU A 82 -14.04 -18.07 12.83
CA LEU A 82 -14.03 -17.58 11.45
C LEU A 82 -13.23 -16.28 11.31
N SER A 83 -13.35 -15.35 12.25
CA SER A 83 -12.58 -14.10 12.24
C SER A 83 -11.07 -14.32 12.43
N ILE A 84 -10.67 -15.29 13.27
CA ILE A 84 -9.26 -15.69 13.45
C ILE A 84 -8.72 -16.38 12.19
N LEU A 85 -9.53 -17.22 11.54
CA LEU A 85 -9.18 -17.87 10.27
C LEU A 85 -9.06 -16.89 9.09
N LEU A 86 -9.80 -15.79 9.11
CA LEU A 86 -9.74 -14.71 8.12
C LEU A 86 -8.64 -13.67 8.40
N ALA A 87 -8.09 -13.62 9.62
CA ALA A 87 -7.03 -12.67 9.99
C ALA A 87 -5.76 -12.77 9.10
N PRO A 88 -5.27 -13.96 8.71
CA PRO A 88 -4.14 -14.09 7.79
C PRO A 88 -4.46 -13.65 6.35
N ALA A 89 -5.73 -13.67 5.94
CA ALA A 89 -6.14 -13.24 4.60
C ALA A 89 -6.11 -11.71 4.42
N ILE A 90 -6.14 -10.95 5.51
CA ILE A 90 -5.99 -9.49 5.51
C ILE A 90 -4.50 -9.08 5.56
N ALA A 91 -3.61 -9.97 6.02
CA ALA A 91 -2.17 -9.71 6.11
C ALA A 91 -1.41 -9.90 4.78
N SER A 92 -2.03 -10.49 3.74
CA SER A 92 -1.35 -10.80 2.47
C SER A 92 -1.50 -9.73 1.37
N ALA A 93 -2.04 -8.55 1.67
CA ALA A 93 -2.21 -7.47 0.68
C ALA A 93 -1.21 -6.32 0.82
N GLN A 94 -0.07 -6.54 1.48
CA GLN A 94 1.07 -5.64 1.39
C GLN A 94 2.06 -6.24 0.40
N LYS A 95 1.96 -5.82 -0.87
CA LYS A 95 3.11 -5.91 -1.78
C LYS A 95 4.24 -5.14 -1.11
N THR A 96 5.19 -5.85 -0.53
CA THR A 96 6.47 -5.26 -0.10
C THR A 96 7.21 -4.84 -1.36
N CYS A 97 7.61 -3.57 -1.42
CA CYS A 97 8.36 -3.03 -2.55
C CYS A 97 9.66 -3.83 -2.75
N PRO A 98 10.07 -4.09 -4.00
CA PRO A 98 11.34 -4.74 -4.27
C PRO A 98 12.52 -3.88 -3.79
N SER A 99 13.60 -4.54 -3.36
CA SER A 99 14.88 -3.92 -3.01
C SER A 99 15.69 -3.67 -4.30
N PRO A 100 16.49 -2.59 -4.41
CA PRO A 100 17.09 -2.20 -5.67
C PRO A 100 18.16 -3.22 -6.10
N ASP A 101 18.02 -3.74 -7.31
CA ASP A 101 19.10 -4.44 -8.01
C ASP A 101 19.84 -3.42 -8.87
N GLY A 102 21.15 -3.35 -8.65
CA GLY A 102 21.99 -2.28 -9.17
C GLY A 102 22.45 -2.57 -10.59
N THR A 103 22.19 -1.66 -11.52
CA THR A 103 23.04 -1.48 -12.70
C THR A 103 23.00 -0.03 -13.15
N ARG A 104 24.12 0.68 -12.95
CA ARG A 104 24.37 2.07 -13.36
C ARG A 104 25.09 2.10 -14.71
N THR A 105 24.75 3.04 -15.58
CA THR A 105 25.64 3.54 -16.66
C THR A 105 25.44 5.05 -16.89
N GLU A 106 26.49 5.84 -16.55
CA GLU A 106 27.02 7.18 -17.00
C GLU A 106 26.07 8.30 -17.52
N LEU A 107 26.11 9.61 -17.15
CA LEU A 107 27.11 10.64 -16.70
C LEU A 107 26.50 11.60 -15.63
N PRO A 108 27.25 12.40 -14.81
CA PRO A 108 26.76 12.90 -13.52
C PRO A 108 25.96 14.20 -13.64
N GLN A 109 24.68 14.09 -13.98
CA GLN A 109 23.68 14.87 -13.25
C GLN A 109 23.39 14.07 -11.98
N THR A 110 23.56 14.67 -10.80
CA THR A 110 23.17 13.96 -9.57
C THR A 110 21.67 13.74 -9.68
N GLU A 111 21.27 12.48 -9.76
CA GLU A 111 19.88 12.09 -9.92
C GLU A 111 19.01 12.77 -8.86
N LEU A 112 17.88 13.35 -9.26
CA LEU A 112 17.03 14.17 -8.37
C LEU A 112 16.68 13.44 -7.06
N HIS A 113 16.37 12.15 -7.16
CA HIS A 113 16.06 11.31 -6.01
C HIS A 113 17.29 11.01 -5.12
N GLU A 114 18.50 11.01 -5.66
CA GLU A 114 19.74 10.86 -4.87
C GLU A 114 20.00 12.13 -4.06
N VAL A 115 19.86 13.31 -4.67
CA VAL A 115 19.93 14.60 -3.95
C VAL A 115 18.89 14.65 -2.83
N ALA A 116 17.64 14.28 -3.13
CA ALA A 116 16.59 14.22 -2.11
C ALA A 116 16.96 13.31 -0.93
N ALA A 117 17.64 12.19 -1.19
CA ALA A 117 18.04 11.22 -0.17
C ALA A 117 19.11 11.77 0.78
N GLU A 118 19.97 12.70 0.34
CA GLU A 118 20.98 13.35 1.20
C GLU A 118 20.35 14.18 2.32
N HIS A 119 19.13 14.68 2.10
CA HIS A 119 18.39 15.46 3.10
C HIS A 119 17.58 14.60 4.07
N VAL A 120 17.53 13.28 3.90
CA VAL A 120 16.79 12.39 4.80
C VAL A 120 17.34 12.51 6.22
N GLY A 121 16.44 12.71 7.18
CA GLY A 121 16.79 12.93 8.59
C GLY A 121 16.87 14.41 8.99
N VAL A 122 16.77 15.36 8.06
CA VAL A 122 16.52 16.76 8.41
C VAL A 122 15.15 16.87 9.08
N THR A 123 15.12 17.51 10.24
CA THR A 123 13.90 17.71 11.04
C THR A 123 13.71 19.16 11.44
N GLU A 124 12.47 19.49 11.77
CA GLU A 124 12.12 20.83 12.24
C GLU A 124 12.76 21.14 13.61
N THR A 125 13.17 22.40 13.76
CA THR A 125 13.72 22.93 15.01
C THR A 125 13.02 24.24 15.38
N PRO A 126 12.21 24.27 16.46
CA PRO A 126 11.81 23.15 17.31
C PRO A 126 10.94 22.09 16.59
N PRO A 127 10.86 20.84 17.09
CA PRO A 127 10.03 19.81 16.48
C PRO A 127 8.55 20.22 16.34
N GLY A 128 7.95 20.00 15.17
CA GLY A 128 6.55 20.33 14.89
C GLY A 128 6.28 21.81 14.66
N SER A 129 7.32 22.64 14.51
CA SER A 129 7.19 24.08 14.32
C SER A 129 7.12 24.53 12.86
N ASN A 130 7.39 23.65 11.89
CA ASN A 130 7.68 23.99 10.49
C ASN A 130 8.80 25.05 10.34
N LYS A 131 9.78 25.05 11.25
CA LYS A 131 10.93 25.97 11.25
C LYS A 131 12.22 25.18 11.39
N GLY A 132 13.34 25.87 11.20
CA GLY A 132 14.67 25.30 11.26
C GLY A 132 15.53 25.86 10.13
N ARG A 133 16.85 25.86 10.31
CA ARG A 133 17.78 26.45 9.35
C ARG A 133 17.62 25.86 7.95
N GLU A 134 17.53 24.54 7.87
CA GLU A 134 17.37 23.80 6.61
C GLU A 134 15.96 24.00 6.04
N VAL A 135 14.93 23.98 6.89
CA VAL A 135 13.54 24.23 6.46
C VAL A 135 13.39 25.64 5.85
N GLU A 136 13.98 26.64 6.49
CA GLU A 136 13.98 28.03 6.02
C GLU A 136 14.77 28.18 4.71
N MET A 137 15.91 27.49 4.58
CA MET A 137 16.69 27.40 3.34
C MET A 137 15.85 26.82 2.19
N TYR A 138 15.12 25.72 2.42
CA TYR A 138 14.25 25.14 1.39
C TYR A 138 13.17 26.14 0.97
N MET A 139 12.54 26.79 1.95
CA MET A 139 11.44 27.72 1.72
C MET A 139 11.88 29.05 1.10
N GLU A 140 13.14 29.46 1.26
CA GLU A 140 13.69 30.65 0.62
C GLU A 140 13.66 30.56 -0.90
N THR A 141 13.85 29.35 -1.46
CA THR A 141 13.81 29.13 -2.92
C THR A 141 12.46 29.48 -3.53
N VAL A 142 11.36 29.31 -2.77
CA VAL A 142 10.00 29.68 -3.15
C VAL A 142 9.56 31.05 -2.59
N GLY A 143 10.49 31.79 -1.98
CA GLY A 143 10.25 33.14 -1.45
C GLY A 143 9.58 33.22 -0.08
N LEU A 144 9.60 32.13 0.71
CA LEU A 144 8.93 32.00 2.01
C LEU A 144 9.88 31.62 3.16
N GLY A 145 11.10 32.15 3.17
CA GLY A 145 12.16 31.79 4.14
C GLY A 145 11.90 32.13 5.62
N GLN A 146 10.75 32.73 6.00
CA GLN A 146 10.45 33.11 7.39
C GLN A 146 9.90 31.95 8.25
N GLY A 147 9.86 30.72 7.70
CA GLY A 147 9.43 29.51 8.40
C GLY A 147 7.96 29.50 8.83
N GLY A 148 7.53 28.42 9.48
CA GLY A 148 6.16 28.27 10.02
C GLY A 148 5.10 27.83 9.00
N TYR A 149 5.47 27.70 7.74
CA TYR A 149 4.60 27.21 6.67
C TYR A 149 4.87 25.73 6.38
N PRO A 150 3.87 24.96 5.94
CA PRO A 150 4.11 23.64 5.37
C PRO A 150 5.17 23.70 4.26
N TRP A 151 6.18 22.84 4.35
CA TRP A 151 7.42 23.01 3.59
C TRP A 151 7.74 21.86 2.62
N CYS A 152 6.78 20.97 2.35
CA CYS A 152 6.98 19.84 1.43
C CYS A 152 7.32 20.28 0.01
N ALA A 153 6.58 21.25 -0.54
CA ALA A 153 6.82 21.76 -1.88
C ALA A 153 8.08 22.64 -1.95
N GLY A 154 8.38 23.41 -0.90
CA GLY A 154 9.64 24.16 -0.83
C GLY A 154 10.86 23.24 -0.80
N PHE A 155 10.78 22.12 -0.07
CA PHE A 155 11.80 21.07 -0.11
C PHE A 155 11.99 20.50 -1.51
N VAL A 156 10.91 20.09 -2.19
CA VAL A 156 11.00 19.55 -3.56
C VAL A 156 11.59 20.59 -4.52
N HIS A 157 11.15 21.86 -4.43
CA HIS A 157 11.69 22.95 -5.23
C HIS A 157 13.19 23.14 -5.02
N TYR A 158 13.64 23.17 -3.77
CA TYR A 158 15.06 23.29 -3.43
C TYR A 158 15.87 22.12 -4.01
N VAL A 159 15.40 20.88 -3.81
CA VAL A 159 16.11 19.68 -4.29
C VAL A 159 16.19 19.65 -5.82
N MET A 160 15.15 20.12 -6.53
CA MET A 160 15.20 20.27 -7.99
C MET A 160 16.31 21.24 -8.40
N LEU A 161 16.38 22.43 -7.79
CA LEU A 161 17.43 23.40 -8.07
C LEU A 161 18.84 22.87 -7.76
N GLU A 162 18.99 22.15 -6.65
CA GLU A 162 20.27 21.57 -6.25
C GLU A 162 20.73 20.43 -7.18
N ALA A 163 19.79 19.63 -7.69
CA ALA A 163 20.04 18.62 -8.71
C ALA A 163 20.27 19.20 -10.12
N GLY A 164 20.08 20.51 -10.31
CA GLY A 164 20.17 21.17 -11.61
C GLY A 164 18.97 20.88 -12.53
N VAL A 165 17.83 20.52 -11.96
CA VAL A 165 16.55 20.31 -12.64
C VAL A 165 15.71 21.57 -12.52
N ASP A 166 15.27 22.12 -13.66
CA ASP A 166 14.45 23.34 -13.67
C ASP A 166 13.04 23.05 -13.12
N PRO A 167 12.60 23.71 -12.02
CA PRO A 167 11.26 23.51 -11.51
C PRO A 167 10.19 24.09 -12.46
N PRO A 168 9.07 23.39 -12.71
CA PRO A 168 8.02 23.88 -13.59
C PRO A 168 7.29 25.11 -13.03
N VAL A 169 7.37 25.31 -11.71
CA VAL A 169 6.75 26.42 -11.00
C VAL A 169 7.59 26.79 -9.78
N ARG A 170 7.63 28.08 -9.46
CA ARG A 170 8.15 28.57 -8.19
C ARG A 170 6.99 28.71 -7.19
N SER A 171 6.61 27.62 -6.52
CA SER A 171 5.49 27.60 -5.58
C SER A 171 5.74 26.71 -4.34
N ALA A 172 5.14 27.11 -3.22
CA ALA A 172 5.00 26.29 -2.01
C ALA A 172 3.71 25.44 -1.99
N GLY A 173 2.88 25.53 -3.04
CA GLY A 173 1.69 24.71 -3.22
C GLY A 173 2.02 23.39 -3.93
N ALA A 174 1.82 22.26 -3.25
CA ALA A 174 2.09 20.95 -3.83
C ALA A 174 1.29 20.66 -5.12
N THR A 175 0.04 21.13 -5.20
CA THR A 175 -0.80 20.88 -6.39
C THR A 175 -0.46 21.76 -7.58
N ASP A 176 0.38 22.79 -7.39
CA ASP A 176 0.83 23.68 -8.47
C ASP A 176 1.88 23.02 -9.36
N TYR A 177 2.51 21.92 -8.90
CA TYR A 177 3.46 21.12 -9.68
C TYR A 177 2.77 20.14 -10.65
N ILE A 178 1.45 20.21 -10.79
CA ILE A 178 0.71 19.44 -11.80
C ILE A 178 0.80 20.21 -13.12
N THR A 179 1.36 19.58 -14.14
CA THR A 179 1.55 20.14 -15.48
C THR A 179 0.67 19.38 -16.49
N GLU A 180 0.72 19.78 -17.76
CA GLU A 180 0.03 19.06 -18.84
C GLU A 180 0.66 17.67 -19.10
N GLU A 181 1.92 17.50 -18.73
CA GLU A 181 2.68 16.24 -18.86
C GLU A 181 2.44 15.30 -17.68
N SER A 182 1.72 15.75 -16.65
CA SER A 182 1.39 14.92 -15.50
C SER A 182 0.62 13.66 -15.90
N ILE A 183 1.08 12.54 -15.37
CA ILE A 183 0.51 11.22 -15.54
C ILE A 183 -0.49 10.99 -14.41
N SER A 184 -1.77 10.85 -14.79
CA SER A 184 -2.80 10.52 -13.82
C SER A 184 -2.49 9.20 -13.13
N ALA A 185 -2.56 9.20 -11.80
CA ALA A 185 -2.41 8.00 -10.98
C ALA A 185 -3.40 6.90 -11.41
N LYS A 186 -4.47 7.27 -12.13
CA LYS A 186 -5.52 6.36 -12.60
C LYS A 186 -5.03 5.53 -13.77
N LYS A 187 -4.24 6.14 -14.65
CA LYS A 187 -3.57 5.45 -15.76
C LYS A 187 -2.53 4.48 -15.20
N VAL A 188 -1.76 4.92 -14.22
CA VAL A 188 -0.73 4.11 -13.54
C VAL A 188 -1.32 2.83 -12.94
N ILE A 189 -2.36 2.93 -12.11
CA ILE A 189 -2.96 1.74 -11.48
C ILE A 189 -3.68 0.80 -12.46
N ARG A 190 -3.98 1.27 -13.67
CA ARG A 190 -4.57 0.45 -14.73
C ARG A 190 -3.52 -0.21 -15.62
N GLY A 191 -2.24 0.08 -15.39
CA GLY A 191 -1.14 -0.35 -16.26
C GLY A 191 -1.13 0.36 -17.61
N GLU A 192 -1.80 1.51 -17.73
CA GLU A 192 -1.85 2.31 -18.96
C GLU A 192 -0.65 3.28 -19.06
N ALA A 193 0.08 3.49 -17.97
CA ALA A 193 1.26 4.34 -17.91
C ALA A 193 2.22 3.87 -16.82
N GLU A 194 3.52 4.03 -17.07
CA GLU A 194 4.57 3.84 -16.07
C GLU A 194 4.93 5.20 -15.45
N VAL A 195 5.46 5.18 -14.23
CA VAL A 195 5.93 6.40 -13.55
C VAL A 195 7.45 6.41 -13.64
N PRO A 196 8.06 7.34 -14.39
CA PRO A 196 9.51 7.48 -14.44
C PRO A 196 10.10 7.75 -13.06
N THR A 197 11.32 7.29 -12.83
CA THR A 197 12.17 7.77 -11.73
C THR A 197 12.28 9.30 -11.78
N ASN A 198 12.54 9.95 -10.64
CA ASN A 198 12.59 11.42 -10.50
C ASN A 198 11.25 12.14 -10.70
N SER A 199 10.15 11.45 -11.04
CA SER A 199 8.82 12.06 -11.09
C SER A 199 8.39 12.63 -9.73
N LEU A 200 7.53 13.64 -9.72
CA LEU A 200 6.93 14.20 -8.53
C LEU A 200 5.59 13.51 -8.25
N ALA A 201 5.48 12.79 -7.13
CA ALA A 201 4.21 12.23 -6.67
C ALA A 201 3.38 13.31 -5.99
N VAL A 202 2.31 13.79 -6.64
CA VAL A 202 1.46 14.86 -6.15
C VAL A 202 0.21 14.31 -5.47
N TYR A 203 0.04 14.67 -4.20
CA TYR A 203 -1.11 14.33 -3.38
C TYR A 203 -2.11 15.47 -3.37
N ARG A 204 -3.40 15.11 -3.26
CA ARG A 204 -4.49 16.07 -3.09
C ARG A 204 -5.43 15.64 -1.97
N ARG A 205 -5.89 16.62 -1.18
CA ARG A 205 -6.92 16.44 -0.16
C ARG A 205 -8.30 16.71 -0.78
N GLY A 206 -9.05 15.64 -1.04
CA GLY A 206 -10.33 15.70 -1.74
C GLY A 206 -10.20 16.41 -3.08
N ASN A 207 -11.02 17.43 -3.28
CA ASN A 207 -10.99 18.32 -4.46
C ASN A 207 -10.40 19.70 -4.14
N SER A 208 -9.70 19.85 -3.01
CA SER A 208 -9.10 21.13 -2.63
C SER A 208 -7.71 21.31 -3.25
N TRP A 209 -7.20 22.55 -3.25
CA TRP A 209 -5.82 22.88 -3.62
C TRP A 209 -4.78 22.36 -2.61
N LYS A 210 -5.21 21.98 -1.40
CA LYS A 210 -4.32 21.48 -0.36
C LYS A 210 -3.82 20.09 -0.73
N GLY A 211 -2.52 19.91 -0.68
CA GLY A 211 -1.85 18.70 -1.14
C GLY A 211 -0.54 18.46 -0.42
N HIS A 212 0.19 17.48 -0.93
CA HIS A 212 1.57 17.16 -0.55
C HIS A 212 2.31 16.70 -1.77
N ILE A 213 3.63 16.66 -1.70
CA ILE A 213 4.47 16.29 -2.83
C ILE A 213 5.70 15.54 -2.32
N GLY A 214 6.17 14.61 -3.12
CA GLY A 214 7.42 13.88 -2.87
C GLY A 214 8.07 13.48 -4.17
N ILE A 215 9.38 13.29 -4.14
CA ILE A 215 10.18 12.86 -5.28
C ILE A 215 10.14 11.32 -5.33
N VAL A 216 9.78 10.77 -6.48
CA VAL A 216 9.72 9.33 -6.72
C VAL A 216 11.14 8.80 -6.94
N ARG A 217 11.52 7.83 -6.11
CA ARG A 217 12.76 7.06 -6.27
C ARG A 217 12.55 5.85 -7.18
N GLU A 218 11.44 5.16 -6.99
CA GLU A 218 11.03 4.01 -7.80
C GLU A 218 9.51 3.86 -7.68
N TRP A 219 8.89 3.32 -8.72
CA TRP A 219 7.45 3.06 -8.72
C TRP A 219 7.11 1.82 -9.54
N ASP A 220 6.32 0.91 -8.97
CA ASP A 220 5.83 -0.28 -9.65
C ASP A 220 4.32 -0.47 -9.41
N GLY A 221 3.55 -0.34 -10.48
CA GLY A 221 2.10 -0.47 -10.49
C GLY A 221 1.44 0.39 -9.41
N HIS A 222 0.97 -0.25 -8.34
CA HIS A 222 0.20 0.42 -7.30
C HIS A 222 1.06 1.14 -6.26
N CYS A 223 2.34 0.78 -6.10
CA CYS A 223 3.16 1.22 -4.99
C CYS A 223 4.58 1.59 -5.43
N GLY A 224 5.23 2.45 -4.66
CA GLY A 224 6.61 2.86 -4.91
C GLY A 224 7.21 3.51 -3.69
N ARG A 225 8.42 4.05 -3.84
CA ARG A 225 9.12 4.79 -2.79
C ARG A 225 9.28 6.25 -3.18
N THR A 226 9.04 7.12 -2.22
CA THR A 226 9.17 8.57 -2.37
C THR A 226 10.00 9.15 -1.25
N VAL A 227 10.80 10.16 -1.55
CA VAL A 227 11.41 11.04 -0.54
C VAL A 227 10.61 12.34 -0.49
N SER A 228 10.13 12.72 0.70
CA SER A 228 9.38 13.96 0.88
C SER A 228 9.76 14.65 2.19
N GLY A 229 9.85 15.98 2.16
CA GLY A 229 9.91 16.83 3.35
C GLY A 229 8.53 17.03 3.99
N ASN A 230 8.51 17.60 5.19
CA ASN A 230 7.29 17.88 5.95
C ASN A 230 6.36 16.65 6.12
N THR A 231 6.96 15.48 6.38
CA THR A 231 6.24 14.23 6.67
C THR A 231 6.66 13.68 8.02
N SER A 232 5.76 12.98 8.70
CA SER A 232 6.09 12.20 9.89
C SER A 232 6.93 10.95 9.62
N SER A 233 7.77 10.60 10.59
CA SER A 233 8.59 9.37 10.67
C SER A 233 7.80 8.05 10.79
N GLY A 234 6.51 8.08 11.15
CA GLY A 234 5.67 6.88 11.38
C GLY A 234 5.01 6.27 10.14
N SER A 235 4.50 5.04 10.26
CA SER A 235 3.65 4.38 9.25
C SER A 235 2.20 4.87 9.35
N GLY A 236 1.67 5.52 8.30
CA GLY A 236 0.28 5.99 8.25
C GLY A 236 0.06 7.38 7.66
N SER A 237 -1.19 7.86 7.77
CA SER A 237 -1.66 9.16 7.28
C SER A 237 -0.70 10.27 7.70
N GLN A 238 -0.16 10.97 6.71
CA GLN A 238 0.70 12.12 6.85
C GLN A 238 0.01 13.16 7.74
N ARG A 239 0.39 13.24 9.01
CA ARG A 239 0.22 14.50 9.73
C ARG A 239 1.28 15.43 9.15
N GLU A 240 0.89 16.66 8.87
CA GLU A 240 1.82 17.75 8.57
C GLU A 240 2.85 17.81 9.72
N GLY A 241 4.11 18.02 9.37
CA GLY A 241 5.22 18.20 10.30
C GLY A 241 6.17 17.00 10.42
N ASP A 242 7.37 17.29 10.94
CA ASP A 242 8.46 16.41 11.44
C ASP A 242 9.76 16.60 10.64
N GLY A 243 9.86 16.06 9.42
CA GLY A 243 11.14 16.04 8.71
C GLY A 243 11.10 15.49 7.28
N VAL A 244 12.28 15.22 6.74
CA VAL A 244 12.50 14.56 5.44
C VAL A 244 12.68 13.07 5.65
N TYR A 245 11.84 12.28 4.98
CA TYR A 245 11.87 10.81 5.10
C TYR A 245 11.60 10.13 3.75
N GLU A 246 12.25 8.98 3.54
CA GLU A 246 11.87 8.03 2.50
C GLU A 246 10.69 7.17 2.98
N LYS A 247 9.65 7.03 2.14
CA LYS A 247 8.43 6.30 2.50
C LYS A 247 7.95 5.45 1.34
N ALA A 248 7.52 4.23 1.67
CA ALA A 248 6.71 3.41 0.77
C ALA A 248 5.30 3.99 0.67
N ARG A 249 4.81 4.15 -0.55
CA ARG A 249 3.54 4.78 -0.90
C ARG A 249 2.78 3.88 -1.84
N CYS A 250 1.46 3.92 -1.74
CA CYS A 250 0.59 3.27 -2.71
C CYS A 250 -0.51 4.23 -3.16
N VAL A 251 -0.91 4.14 -4.42
CA VAL A 251 -2.10 4.82 -4.92
C VAL A 251 -3.33 4.11 -4.35
N ASN A 252 -4.08 4.81 -3.50
CA ASN A 252 -5.34 4.33 -2.96
C ASN A 252 -6.45 5.35 -3.23
N TYR A 253 -7.36 5.01 -4.15
CA TYR A 253 -8.47 5.86 -4.56
C TYR A 253 -9.52 6.09 -3.48
N GLY A 254 -9.67 5.16 -2.53
CA GLY A 254 -10.62 5.29 -1.43
C GLY A 254 -10.21 6.34 -0.41
N ASN A 255 -8.93 6.75 -0.40
CA ASN A 255 -8.44 7.71 0.57
C ASN A 255 -8.82 9.15 0.20
N TYR A 256 -9.29 9.91 1.19
CA TYR A 256 -9.58 11.33 1.03
C TYR A 256 -8.32 12.15 0.70
N PHE A 257 -7.17 11.74 1.22
CA PHE A 257 -5.86 12.28 0.89
C PHE A 257 -5.05 11.21 0.17
N ARG A 258 -4.74 11.46 -1.11
CA ARG A 258 -4.17 10.45 -2.00
C ARG A 258 -3.33 11.07 -3.10
N ILE A 259 -2.45 10.27 -3.68
CA ILE A 259 -1.76 10.62 -4.93
C ILE A 259 -2.80 10.72 -6.03
N VAL A 260 -2.78 11.82 -6.77
CA VAL A 260 -3.68 12.07 -7.90
C VAL A 260 -2.93 12.06 -9.23
N GLU A 261 -1.71 12.57 -9.23
CA GLU A 261 -0.89 12.80 -10.42
C GLU A 261 0.58 12.50 -10.11
N PHE A 262 1.32 12.08 -11.13
CA PHE A 262 2.77 12.01 -11.13
C PHE A 262 3.28 12.98 -12.19
N THR A 263 4.15 13.92 -11.83
CA THR A 263 4.72 14.87 -12.80
C THR A 263 6.15 14.46 -13.13
N PRO A 264 6.44 13.96 -14.35
CA PRO A 264 7.80 13.72 -14.79
C PRO A 264 8.65 14.99 -14.71
N THR A 265 9.95 14.84 -14.48
CA THR A 265 10.91 15.95 -14.36
C THR A 265 11.95 15.95 -15.49
N GLU A 266 11.83 15.00 -16.42
CA GLU A 266 12.69 14.76 -17.59
C GLU A 266 11.83 14.38 -18.81
#